data_AF-A0A2D7DG46-F1
#
_entry.id   AF-A0A2D7DG46-F1
#
_cell.length_a   1.000
_cell.length_b   1.000
_cell.length_c   1.000
_cell.angle_alpha   90.00
_cell.angle_beta   90.00
_cell.angle_gamma   90.00
#
_symmetry.space_group_name_H-M   'P 1'
#
loop_
_entity.id
_entity.type
_entity.pdbx_description
1 polymer ?
#
loop_
_entity_poly.entity_id
_entity_poly.type
_entity_poly.pdbx_seq_one_letter_code
_entity_poly.pdbx_strand_id
1 'polypeptide(L)'
;MVLGFIGILFLGNAVESLGQSISDCEGAITLCGDFYNETEASFNTGAVFEYTGICNQSIEQSSVWYTFTVQADGLLSFIIDPLNPMDDYDWGLFDITSGGCEGIGSQLLSPEVGCNSYGLAPPEPNGATGVSSANGGTGNSNGPGDLNGPPFNADLPVEAGETYALVVMNWTNSLEGYAIDFGQSTASLYDEVSPSIDSIEVMNCENTALRVYLSEFVDDATISTEDFELVGPTGMVHEFFSVTGVNTVNGFNQVLELDVADPIEISGLYELHITAEAASISDACGNLGEGFIGVDLTVLEPPLGWDAIEVLVCPDDAANLSVNMVVQQSENTDYTYAWAWDMASASVVGMGPGLESLGDGYYEVVITTLPECFSATGAFQVVTEECSLTIPNVITPLNGDALNNSFFVDGLDAYPGSSIRIYNRWGTVLYSSNDFGATAGWDPSNEEAAEGTYYYELSIRRGQDELSVITMQSETLYPPDGNAALTLTGSFTLLR
;
A
#
# COMPACT_ATOMS: atom_id res chain seq x y z
N MET A 1 5.61 21.31 -45.85
CA MET A 1 4.53 20.85 -44.94
C MET A 1 5.20 20.53 -43.63
N VAL A 2 5.34 21.54 -42.77
CA VAL A 2 6.00 21.43 -41.45
C VAL A 2 4.84 21.42 -40.45
N LEU A 3 4.62 20.29 -39.77
CA LEU A 3 3.66 20.19 -38.68
C LEU A 3 4.29 20.82 -37.43
N GLY A 4 3.71 21.92 -36.96
CA GLY A 4 4.04 22.52 -35.67
C GLY A 4 3.37 21.75 -34.54
N PHE A 5 4.17 21.26 -33.60
CA PHE A 5 3.71 20.76 -32.31
C PHE A 5 3.25 21.96 -31.47
N ILE A 6 1.97 22.00 -31.14
CA ILE A 6 1.42 22.89 -30.10
C ILE A 6 1.56 22.12 -28.79
N GLY A 7 2.56 22.48 -27.98
CA GLY A 7 2.66 22.04 -26.60
C GLY A 7 1.64 22.80 -25.76
N ILE A 8 0.67 22.08 -25.21
CA ILE A 8 -0.28 22.59 -24.23
C ILE A 8 0.49 22.77 -22.91
N LEU A 9 0.72 24.03 -22.51
CA LEU A 9 1.20 24.38 -21.18
C LEU A 9 0.06 24.09 -20.20
N PHE A 10 0.20 23.07 -19.36
CA PHE A 10 -0.62 22.92 -18.17
C PHE A 10 -0.19 24.00 -17.18
N LEU A 11 -0.99 25.07 -17.07
CA LEU A 11 -0.97 25.96 -15.93
C LEU A 11 -1.57 25.18 -14.76
N GLY A 12 -0.73 24.52 -13.98
CA GLY A 12 -1.11 24.11 -12.63
C GLY A 12 -1.45 25.37 -11.85
N ASN A 13 -2.65 25.44 -11.29
CA ASN A 13 -2.98 26.44 -10.29
C ASN A 13 -2.08 26.15 -9.09
N ALA A 14 -1.03 26.94 -8.91
CA ALA A 14 -0.41 27.07 -7.60
C ALA A 14 -1.49 27.65 -6.69
N VAL A 15 -1.98 26.85 -5.76
CA VAL A 15 -2.67 27.39 -4.59
C VAL A 15 -1.57 28.11 -3.81
N GLU A 16 -1.52 29.42 -3.92
CA GLU A 16 -0.73 30.24 -3.02
C GLU A 16 -1.31 30.03 -1.62
N SER A 17 -0.63 29.23 -0.81
CA SER A 17 -0.83 29.20 0.63
C SER A 17 -0.49 30.60 1.15
N LEU A 18 -1.51 31.44 1.32
CA LEU A 18 -1.37 32.70 2.02
C LEU A 18 -0.98 32.35 3.47
N GLY A 19 0.24 32.69 3.87
CA GLY A 19 0.65 32.54 5.28
C GLY A 19 -0.40 33.22 6.17
N GLN A 20 -0.96 32.46 7.10
CA GLN A 20 -2.04 32.94 7.96
C GLN A 20 -1.51 34.00 8.93
N SER A 21 -2.33 35.00 9.23
CA SER A 21 -1.94 36.10 10.12
C SER A 21 -2.06 35.65 11.57
N ILE A 22 -1.15 36.10 12.45
CA ILE A 22 -1.33 35.97 13.91
C ILE A 22 -2.55 36.74 14.45
N SER A 23 -3.18 37.56 13.60
CA SER A 23 -4.45 38.22 13.87
C SER A 23 -5.67 37.39 13.42
N ASP A 24 -5.47 36.14 13.01
CA ASP A 24 -6.52 35.13 12.78
C ASP A 24 -6.32 33.98 13.79
N CYS A 25 -7.39 33.34 14.25
CA CYS A 25 -7.30 32.22 15.20
C CYS A 25 -6.51 31.04 14.63
N GLU A 26 -6.68 30.75 13.34
CA GLU A 26 -5.94 29.67 12.68
C GLU A 26 -4.42 29.94 12.65
N GLY A 27 -4.02 31.22 12.58
CA GLY A 27 -2.62 31.64 12.65
C GLY A 27 -2.12 31.92 14.07
N ALA A 28 -2.85 31.51 15.10
CA ALA A 28 -2.54 31.82 16.49
C ALA A 28 -1.14 31.34 16.92
N ILE A 29 -0.53 32.11 17.81
CA ILE A 29 0.75 31.78 18.44
C ILE A 29 0.50 30.68 19.49
N THR A 30 1.11 29.51 19.31
CA THR A 30 1.00 28.44 20.31
C THR A 30 1.84 28.78 21.55
N LEU A 31 1.24 28.65 22.73
CA LEU A 31 1.92 28.88 24.00
C LEU A 31 2.61 27.60 24.50
N CYS A 32 3.89 27.77 24.78
CA CYS A 32 4.91 26.78 25.13
C CYS A 32 5.75 27.25 26.35
N GLY A 33 5.18 28.07 27.22
CA GLY A 33 5.86 28.58 28.42
C GLY A 33 4.95 29.47 29.27
N ASP A 34 5.48 29.94 30.40
CA ASP A 34 4.69 30.75 31.34
C ASP A 34 4.62 32.23 30.96
N PHE A 35 5.54 32.74 30.12
CA PHE A 35 5.70 34.18 29.90
C PHE A 35 5.87 34.54 28.41
N TYR A 36 5.03 35.47 27.94
CA TYR A 36 5.02 36.00 26.58
C TYR A 36 5.18 37.51 26.60
N ASN A 37 5.86 38.06 25.59
CA ASN A 37 6.08 39.50 25.51
C ASN A 37 5.96 39.98 24.07
N GLU A 38 4.85 40.63 23.76
CA GLU A 38 4.65 41.37 22.53
C GLU A 38 5.21 42.78 22.72
N THR A 39 6.35 43.07 22.10
CA THR A 39 6.95 44.41 22.23
C THR A 39 6.22 45.46 21.41
N GLU A 40 5.57 45.05 20.33
CA GLU A 40 4.84 45.92 19.41
C GLU A 40 3.44 45.34 19.19
N ALA A 41 2.42 46.19 19.29
CA ALA A 41 1.04 45.76 19.10
C ALA A 41 0.69 45.56 17.61
N SER A 42 -0.12 44.55 17.30
CA SER A 42 -0.74 44.43 15.98
C SER A 42 -1.81 45.50 15.79
N PHE A 43 -1.94 46.01 14.56
CA PHE A 43 -3.10 46.80 14.10
C PHE A 43 -3.96 46.04 13.10
N ASN A 44 -3.61 44.78 12.84
CA ASN A 44 -4.31 43.96 11.89
C ASN A 44 -5.46 43.23 12.59
N THR A 45 -6.46 42.83 11.83
CA THR A 45 -7.55 41.94 12.25
C THR A 45 -7.57 40.68 11.40
N GLY A 46 -6.40 40.31 10.85
CA GLY A 46 -6.28 39.14 10.00
C GLY A 46 -7.06 39.23 8.68
N ALA A 47 -7.26 38.07 8.08
CA ALA A 47 -8.06 37.88 6.88
C ALA A 47 -9.50 37.41 7.17
N VAL A 48 -9.71 36.80 8.33
CA VAL A 48 -10.98 36.37 8.89
C VAL A 48 -11.40 37.41 9.93
N PHE A 49 -12.69 37.44 10.27
CA PHE A 49 -13.18 38.30 11.34
C PHE A 49 -13.91 37.43 12.34
N GLU A 50 -13.22 37.13 13.42
CA GLU A 50 -13.61 36.14 14.39
C GLU A 50 -14.56 36.75 15.43
N TYR A 51 -15.36 35.89 16.03
CA TYR A 51 -16.15 36.27 17.19
C TYR A 51 -15.21 36.40 18.41
N THR A 52 -15.09 37.60 18.97
CA THR A 52 -14.15 37.91 20.08
C THR A 52 -14.80 37.95 21.47
N GLY A 53 -16.05 37.53 21.57
CA GLY A 53 -16.77 37.40 22.84
C GLY A 53 -17.88 38.44 23.03
N ILE A 54 -18.81 38.14 23.95
CA ILE A 54 -19.98 39.00 24.23
C ILE A 54 -19.54 40.35 24.80
N CYS A 55 -18.59 40.35 25.76
CA CYS A 55 -18.16 41.57 26.42
C CYS A 55 -17.45 42.54 25.45
N ASN A 56 -16.84 42.00 24.39
CA ASN A 56 -16.19 42.74 23.30
C ASN A 56 -17.16 43.16 22.20
N GLN A 57 -18.48 42.94 22.41
CA GLN A 57 -19.52 43.19 21.40
C GLN A 57 -19.28 42.44 20.08
N SER A 58 -18.48 41.37 20.13
CA SER A 58 -18.12 40.52 18.97
C SER A 58 -17.44 41.28 17.84
N ILE A 59 -16.66 42.31 18.18
CA ILE A 59 -15.88 43.09 17.24
C ILE A 59 -14.42 42.72 17.43
N GLU A 60 -13.81 42.13 16.43
CA GLU A 60 -12.37 41.98 16.36
C GLU A 60 -11.70 43.28 15.92
N GLN A 61 -10.67 43.69 16.65
CA GLN A 61 -9.88 44.86 16.29
C GLN A 61 -8.44 44.71 16.80
N SER A 62 -7.46 44.99 15.93
CA SER A 62 -6.05 45.10 16.30
C SER A 62 -5.62 43.93 17.21
N SER A 63 -5.87 42.71 16.72
CA SER A 63 -5.89 41.47 17.48
C SER A 63 -4.59 40.68 17.32
N VAL A 64 -4.28 39.88 18.34
CA VAL A 64 -3.34 38.77 18.28
C VAL A 64 -4.01 37.56 18.94
N TRP A 65 -3.92 36.40 18.30
CA TRP A 65 -4.44 35.14 18.79
C TRP A 65 -3.35 34.25 19.34
N TYR A 66 -3.69 33.52 20.40
CA TYR A 66 -2.85 32.52 21.04
C TYR A 66 -3.63 31.22 21.25
N THR A 67 -2.95 30.09 21.20
CA THR A 67 -3.53 28.76 21.46
C THR A 67 -2.71 27.97 22.45
N PHE A 68 -3.36 27.12 23.24
CA PHE A 68 -2.66 26.21 24.16
C PHE A 68 -3.54 25.00 24.50
N THR A 69 -2.91 23.88 24.86
CA THR A 69 -3.59 22.65 25.24
C THR A 69 -3.18 22.25 26.65
N VAL A 70 -4.17 22.05 27.52
CA VAL A 70 -3.96 21.70 28.91
C VAL A 70 -3.40 20.28 29.01
N GLN A 71 -2.24 20.14 29.63
CA GLN A 71 -1.57 18.84 29.85
C GLN A 71 -1.95 18.20 31.19
N ALA A 72 -2.32 19.02 32.18
CA ALA A 72 -2.76 18.53 33.49
C ALA A 72 -3.84 19.44 34.09
N ASP A 73 -4.86 18.82 34.67
CA ASP A 73 -5.97 19.48 35.35
C ASP A 73 -5.50 20.54 36.35
N GLY A 74 -6.24 21.63 36.45
CA GLY A 74 -5.96 22.66 37.44
C GLY A 74 -6.79 23.91 37.25
N LEU A 75 -6.29 25.02 37.79
CA LEU A 75 -6.83 26.34 37.54
C LEU A 75 -5.95 27.08 36.53
N LEU A 76 -6.55 27.53 35.44
CA LEU A 76 -5.98 28.48 34.50
C LEU A 76 -6.06 29.90 35.09
N SER A 77 -4.93 30.59 35.09
CA SER A 77 -4.78 32.00 35.43
C SER A 77 -3.72 32.65 34.54
N PHE A 78 -4.02 33.83 34.04
CA PHE A 78 -3.06 34.63 33.28
C PHE A 78 -3.26 36.12 33.53
N ILE A 79 -2.19 36.88 33.39
CA ILE A 79 -2.17 38.34 33.50
C ILE A 79 -1.67 38.91 32.19
N ILE A 80 -2.47 39.74 31.53
CA ILE A 80 -2.05 40.58 30.43
C ILE A 80 -1.64 41.93 31.04
N ASP A 81 -0.36 42.27 30.96
CA ASP A 81 0.22 43.50 31.49
C ASP A 81 0.65 44.41 30.33
N PRO A 82 -0.08 45.51 30.05
CA PRO A 82 0.29 46.45 29.01
C PRO A 82 1.66 47.10 29.27
N LEU A 83 2.51 47.20 28.24
CA LEU A 83 3.81 47.87 28.37
C LEU A 83 3.65 49.36 28.69
N ASN A 84 2.57 49.97 28.21
CA ASN A 84 2.08 51.27 28.64
C ASN A 84 0.78 51.11 29.44
N PRO A 85 0.75 51.50 30.72
CA PRO A 85 -0.42 51.30 31.58
C PRO A 85 -1.65 52.12 31.19
N MET A 86 -1.52 53.07 30.26
CA MET A 86 -2.66 53.78 29.68
C MET A 86 -3.36 52.97 28.59
N ASP A 87 -2.72 51.94 28.05
CA ASP A 87 -3.27 51.16 26.94
C ASP A 87 -4.32 50.19 27.46
N ASP A 88 -5.45 50.20 26.77
CA ASP A 88 -6.62 49.37 26.98
C ASP A 88 -6.52 48.13 26.09
N TYR A 89 -6.37 46.97 26.74
CA TYR A 89 -6.31 45.68 26.09
C TYR A 89 -7.52 44.84 26.50
N ASP A 90 -8.37 44.57 25.52
CA ASP A 90 -9.53 43.70 25.68
C ASP A 90 -9.15 42.26 25.32
N TRP A 91 -9.85 41.26 25.85
CA TRP A 91 -9.58 39.87 25.47
C TRP A 91 -10.80 38.96 25.51
N GLY A 92 -10.71 37.85 24.79
CA GLY A 92 -11.68 36.75 24.76
C GLY A 92 -10.99 35.40 24.81
N LEU A 93 -11.59 34.42 25.46
CA LEU A 93 -11.08 33.07 25.64
C LEU A 93 -12.15 32.05 25.27
N PHE A 94 -11.80 31.13 24.39
CA PHE A 94 -12.69 30.10 23.83
C PHE A 94 -12.10 28.73 24.09
N ASP A 95 -12.94 27.80 24.55
CA ASP A 95 -12.62 26.37 24.50
C ASP A 95 -12.85 25.92 23.06
N ILE A 96 -11.79 25.51 22.35
CA ILE A 96 -11.83 25.07 20.95
C ILE A 96 -11.66 23.56 20.81
N THR A 97 -11.69 22.81 21.92
CA THR A 97 -11.39 21.36 21.96
C THR A 97 -12.22 20.55 20.96
N SER A 98 -13.51 20.89 20.82
CA SER A 98 -14.42 20.14 19.95
C SER A 98 -14.57 20.74 18.54
N GLY A 99 -14.49 22.07 18.42
CA GLY A 99 -14.85 22.80 17.22
C GLY A 99 -13.69 23.45 16.48
N GLY A 100 -12.49 23.48 17.04
CA GLY A 100 -11.37 24.27 16.53
C GLY A 100 -11.69 25.77 16.46
N CYS A 101 -10.88 26.53 15.71
CA CYS A 101 -11.14 27.95 15.46
C CYS A 101 -12.42 28.15 14.62
N GLU A 102 -12.73 27.25 13.67
CA GLU A 102 -13.97 27.32 12.88
C GLU A 102 -15.25 27.26 13.74
N GLY A 103 -15.18 26.64 14.92
CA GLY A 103 -16.29 26.55 15.86
C GLY A 103 -16.53 27.82 16.68
N ILE A 104 -15.62 28.81 16.65
CA ILE A 104 -15.73 30.04 17.44
C ILE A 104 -17.01 30.81 17.06
N GLY A 105 -17.72 31.29 18.09
CA GLY A 105 -19.05 31.89 17.97
C GLY A 105 -20.20 30.88 18.10
N SER A 106 -19.91 29.58 18.21
CA SER A 106 -20.88 28.54 18.55
C SER A 106 -20.66 28.02 19.97
N GLN A 107 -21.64 28.25 20.85
CA GLN A 107 -21.64 27.73 22.23
C GLN A 107 -21.65 26.19 22.33
N LEU A 108 -21.87 25.48 21.21
CA LEU A 108 -21.83 24.02 21.16
C LEU A 108 -20.48 23.48 20.67
N LEU A 109 -19.79 24.22 19.80
CA LEU A 109 -18.56 23.74 19.14
C LEU A 109 -17.33 24.32 19.81
N SER A 110 -17.30 25.64 19.97
CA SER A 110 -16.22 26.34 20.65
C SER A 110 -16.76 27.45 21.56
N PRO A 111 -17.26 27.11 22.77
CA PRO A 111 -17.90 28.08 23.66
C PRO A 111 -16.92 29.14 24.18
N GLU A 112 -17.42 30.37 24.32
CA GLU A 112 -16.74 31.42 25.09
C GLU A 112 -16.72 31.03 26.56
N VAL A 113 -15.52 30.84 27.11
CA VAL A 113 -15.30 30.52 28.53
C VAL A 113 -14.89 31.75 29.33
N GLY A 114 -14.36 32.79 28.68
CA GLY A 114 -13.93 34.03 29.30
C GLY A 114 -13.94 35.21 28.34
N CYS A 115 -14.25 36.40 28.84
CA CYS A 115 -14.10 37.66 28.12
C CYS A 115 -13.89 38.81 29.11
N ASN A 116 -13.03 39.77 28.80
CA ASN A 116 -12.93 41.01 29.57
C ASN A 116 -12.67 42.22 28.67
N SER A 117 -13.52 43.26 28.84
CA SER A 117 -13.38 44.57 28.19
C SER A 117 -13.45 45.72 29.19
N TYR A 118 -12.81 45.54 30.34
CA TYR A 118 -12.67 46.58 31.34
C TYR A 118 -11.80 47.71 30.80
N GLY A 119 -12.33 48.93 30.87
CA GLY A 119 -11.61 50.13 30.49
C GLY A 119 -12.05 51.35 31.29
N LEU A 120 -11.12 52.28 31.46
CA LEU A 120 -11.27 53.56 32.13
C LEU A 120 -11.03 54.72 31.16
N ALA A 121 -11.77 55.81 31.36
CA ALA A 121 -11.52 57.03 30.59
C ALA A 121 -10.23 57.72 31.08
N PRO A 122 -9.42 58.32 30.18
CA PRO A 122 -8.30 59.14 30.57
C PRO A 122 -8.70 60.24 31.58
N PRO A 123 -7.85 60.53 32.59
CA PRO A 123 -6.43 60.20 32.70
C PRO A 123 -6.11 58.94 33.52
N GLU A 124 -7.12 58.15 33.91
CA GLU A 124 -6.87 56.94 34.69
C GLU A 124 -6.24 55.84 33.82
N PRO A 125 -5.25 55.09 34.32
CA PRO A 125 -4.66 53.97 33.59
C PRO A 125 -5.64 52.79 33.53
N ASN A 126 -5.69 52.09 32.40
CA ASN A 126 -6.44 50.84 32.26
C ASN A 126 -5.75 49.71 33.04
N GLY A 127 -4.42 49.60 32.86
CA GLY A 127 -3.58 48.64 33.57
C GLY A 127 -3.82 47.19 33.16
N ALA A 128 -3.33 46.27 33.99
CA ALA A 128 -3.38 44.84 33.70
C ALA A 128 -4.79 44.25 33.81
N THR A 129 -5.06 43.26 32.96
CA THR A 129 -6.31 42.49 32.87
C THR A 129 -6.01 41.00 32.81
N GLY A 130 -7.02 40.13 32.83
CA GLY A 130 -6.86 38.70 32.58
C GLY A 130 -7.70 37.82 33.48
N VAL A 131 -7.25 36.60 33.73
CA VAL A 131 -7.88 35.63 34.64
C VAL A 131 -7.03 35.52 35.90
N SER A 132 -7.49 36.08 37.02
CA SER A 132 -6.81 35.96 38.31
C SER A 132 -7.74 36.31 39.47
N SER A 133 -8.20 35.30 40.21
CA SER A 133 -8.91 35.52 41.46
C SER A 133 -8.02 36.17 42.53
N ALA A 134 -6.70 35.93 42.47
CA ALA A 134 -5.73 36.57 43.37
C ALA A 134 -5.66 38.10 43.18
N ASN A 135 -5.85 38.58 41.95
CA ASN A 135 -5.94 40.01 41.62
C ASN A 135 -7.37 40.58 41.71
N GLY A 136 -8.26 39.89 42.42
CA GLY A 136 -9.62 40.36 42.68
C GLY A 136 -10.63 40.05 41.58
N GLY A 137 -10.30 39.11 40.69
CA GLY A 137 -11.16 38.75 39.59
C GLY A 137 -12.45 38.03 40.01
N THR A 138 -13.53 38.32 39.29
CA THR A 138 -14.87 37.77 39.57
C THR A 138 -15.62 37.41 38.30
N GLY A 139 -16.37 36.31 38.31
CA GLY A 139 -17.11 35.88 37.12
C GLY A 139 -16.19 35.53 35.95
N ASN A 140 -16.75 35.41 34.76
CA ASN A 140 -16.03 35.05 33.54
C ASN A 140 -16.34 35.98 32.36
N SER A 141 -17.12 37.03 32.57
CA SER A 141 -17.43 38.03 31.56
C SER A 141 -17.57 39.38 32.26
N ASN A 142 -16.60 40.26 32.08
CA ASN A 142 -16.60 41.60 32.66
C ASN A 142 -16.41 42.65 31.56
N GLY A 143 -16.98 43.83 31.77
CA GLY A 143 -17.04 44.88 30.75
C GLY A 143 -18.35 44.86 29.93
N PRO A 144 -18.50 45.79 28.96
CA PRO A 144 -17.56 46.86 28.65
C PRO A 144 -17.49 47.93 29.75
N GLY A 145 -16.28 48.46 29.97
CA GLY A 145 -15.99 49.54 30.91
C GLY A 145 -16.01 49.12 32.39
N ASP A 146 -15.86 50.10 33.28
CA ASP A 146 -15.63 49.93 34.72
C ASP A 146 -16.88 49.65 35.58
N LEU A 147 -18.07 49.66 34.97
CA LEU A 147 -19.34 49.44 35.67
C LEU A 147 -19.83 47.99 35.65
N ASN A 148 -19.23 47.15 34.81
CA ASN A 148 -19.67 45.78 34.54
C ASN A 148 -18.64 44.75 35.00
N GLY A 149 -17.95 45.03 36.10
CA GLY A 149 -17.00 44.12 36.73
C GLY A 149 -15.57 44.66 36.84
N PRO A 150 -14.68 43.90 37.49
CA PRO A 150 -13.27 44.27 37.62
C PRO A 150 -12.46 43.94 36.35
N PRO A 151 -11.21 44.44 36.25
CA PRO A 151 -10.28 44.11 35.16
C PRO A 151 -9.86 42.63 35.14
N PHE A 152 -10.19 41.83 36.16
CA PHE A 152 -9.87 40.42 36.18
C PHE A 152 -11.12 39.54 36.21
N ASN A 153 -11.08 38.43 35.48
CA ASN A 153 -12.03 37.33 35.64
C ASN A 153 -11.53 36.39 36.76
N ALA A 154 -12.41 35.57 37.31
CA ALA A 154 -12.05 34.55 38.29
C ALA A 154 -11.31 33.38 37.63
N ASP A 155 -10.43 32.71 38.38
CA ASP A 155 -9.66 31.56 37.91
C ASP A 155 -10.57 30.50 37.27
N LEU A 156 -10.16 29.98 36.12
CA LEU A 156 -10.96 29.03 35.33
C LEU A 156 -10.48 27.59 35.62
N PRO A 157 -11.34 26.69 36.13
CA PRO A 157 -11.02 25.27 36.18
C PRO A 157 -10.93 24.70 34.77
N VAL A 158 -9.85 23.97 34.49
CA VAL A 158 -9.56 23.34 33.20
C VAL A 158 -9.11 21.89 33.39
N GLU A 159 -9.39 21.04 32.41
CA GLU A 159 -9.10 19.59 32.41
C GLU A 159 -8.06 19.25 31.32
N ALA A 160 -7.25 18.21 31.56
CA ALA A 160 -6.26 17.74 30.60
C ALA A 160 -6.90 17.33 29.27
N GLY A 161 -6.29 17.75 28.15
CA GLY A 161 -6.77 17.56 26.79
C GLY A 161 -7.68 18.67 26.27
N GLU A 162 -8.08 19.64 27.10
CA GLU A 162 -8.80 20.83 26.64
C GLU A 162 -7.85 21.79 25.90
N THR A 163 -8.26 22.26 24.73
CA THR A 163 -7.52 23.24 23.92
C THR A 163 -8.26 24.57 23.90
N TYR A 164 -7.54 25.66 24.12
CA TYR A 164 -8.10 27.00 24.22
C TYR A 164 -7.50 27.96 23.19
N ALA A 165 -8.31 28.92 22.74
CA ALA A 165 -7.88 30.08 21.94
C ALA A 165 -8.12 31.38 22.72
N LEU A 166 -7.08 32.18 22.91
CA LEU A 166 -7.08 33.50 23.54
C LEU A 166 -6.86 34.57 22.48
N VAL A 167 -7.80 35.51 22.34
CA VAL A 167 -7.60 36.73 21.54
C VAL A 167 -7.32 37.91 22.45
N VAL A 168 -6.30 38.69 22.14
CA VAL A 168 -5.98 39.95 22.81
C VAL A 168 -6.08 41.09 21.80
N MET A 169 -6.85 42.11 22.14
CA MET A 169 -7.22 43.22 21.24
C MET A 169 -6.73 44.55 21.79
N ASN A 170 -6.03 45.29 20.94
CA ASN A 170 -5.53 46.62 21.26
C ASN A 170 -6.62 47.69 21.02
N TRP A 171 -7.50 47.87 21.99
CA TRP A 171 -8.60 48.86 21.91
C TRP A 171 -8.07 50.30 21.82
N THR A 172 -6.99 50.61 22.52
CA THR A 172 -6.37 51.94 22.48
C THR A 172 -5.73 52.27 21.12
N ASN A 173 -5.39 51.25 20.33
CA ASN A 173 -4.63 51.38 19.08
C ASN A 173 -3.29 52.10 19.31
N SER A 174 -2.59 51.70 20.37
CA SER A 174 -1.21 52.10 20.65
C SER A 174 -0.22 51.21 19.90
N LEU A 175 1.03 51.67 19.72
CA LEU A 175 2.10 50.84 19.16
C LEU A 175 2.73 49.92 20.21
N GLU A 176 2.60 50.28 21.49
CA GLU A 176 3.23 49.54 22.58
C GLU A 176 2.41 48.29 22.92
N GLY A 177 3.05 47.12 22.93
CA GLY A 177 2.40 45.84 23.18
C GLY A 177 2.15 45.54 24.67
N TYR A 178 2.25 44.27 25.04
CA TYR A 178 1.93 43.75 26.37
C TYR A 178 2.74 42.49 26.67
N ALA A 179 2.80 42.13 27.95
CA ALA A 179 3.25 40.81 28.40
C ALA A 179 2.06 39.95 28.84
N ILE A 180 2.15 38.63 28.64
CA ILE A 180 1.22 37.66 29.21
C ILE A 180 1.97 36.76 30.18
N ASP A 181 1.50 36.66 31.42
CA ASP A 181 2.10 35.83 32.48
C ASP A 181 1.08 34.80 32.97
N PHE A 182 1.33 33.52 32.67
CA PHE A 182 0.58 32.35 33.11
C PHE A 182 1.11 31.76 34.42
N GLY A 183 2.15 32.34 35.05
CA GLY A 183 2.81 31.78 36.24
C GLY A 183 1.95 31.67 37.49
N GLN A 184 0.71 32.19 37.47
CA GLN A 184 -0.30 31.95 38.51
C GLN A 184 -1.18 30.71 38.26
N SER A 185 -1.11 30.12 37.06
CA SER A 185 -1.80 28.88 36.74
C SER A 185 -1.30 27.74 37.61
N THR A 186 -2.22 26.87 37.99
CA THR A 186 -1.92 25.59 38.64
C THR A 186 -2.13 24.40 37.70
N ALA A 187 -2.83 24.62 36.58
CA ALA A 187 -2.85 23.70 35.45
C ALA A 187 -1.50 23.73 34.70
N SER A 188 -1.14 22.62 34.06
CA SER A 188 -0.03 22.58 33.10
C SER A 188 -0.60 22.85 31.71
N LEU A 189 -0.05 23.84 31.00
CA LEU A 189 -0.72 24.45 29.83
C LEU A 189 -0.05 24.21 28.48
N TYR A 190 1.18 23.72 28.49
CA TYR A 190 2.01 23.63 27.30
C TYR A 190 2.55 22.23 27.15
N ASP A 191 2.76 21.85 25.90
CA ASP A 191 3.28 20.54 25.57
C ASP A 191 4.74 20.39 25.99
N GLU A 192 5.02 19.26 26.62
CA GLU A 192 6.37 18.83 27.05
C GLU A 192 6.62 17.39 26.59
N VAL A 193 5.73 16.83 25.77
CA VAL A 193 5.82 15.48 25.24
C VAL A 193 6.50 15.56 23.88
N SER A 194 7.48 14.68 23.67
CA SER A 194 8.14 14.56 22.38
C SER A 194 7.24 13.90 21.35
N PRO A 195 7.22 14.40 20.09
CA PRO A 195 6.54 13.72 19.00
C PRO A 195 7.18 12.35 18.75
N SER A 196 6.36 11.36 18.46
CA SER A 196 6.80 9.98 18.20
C SER A 196 6.00 9.37 17.05
N ILE A 197 6.46 8.23 16.53
CA ILE A 197 5.76 7.52 15.46
C ILE A 197 4.62 6.69 16.06
N ASP A 198 3.38 6.95 15.64
CA ASP A 198 2.18 6.20 16.05
C ASP A 198 1.96 4.96 15.18
N SER A 199 2.00 5.11 13.84
CA SER A 199 1.81 3.99 12.91
C SER A 199 2.44 4.22 11.54
N ILE A 200 2.60 3.13 10.77
CA ILE A 200 3.16 3.14 9.41
C ILE A 200 2.24 2.37 8.45
N GLU A 201 1.99 2.95 7.28
CA GLU A 201 1.35 2.33 6.12
C GLU A 201 2.38 2.17 4.99
N VAL A 202 2.51 0.96 4.44
CA VAL A 202 3.36 0.70 3.26
C VAL A 202 2.55 1.03 2.00
N MET A 203 3.02 2.00 1.23
CA MET A 203 2.23 2.61 0.14
C MET A 203 2.37 1.89 -1.19
N ASN A 204 3.43 1.10 -1.38
CA ASN A 204 3.69 0.40 -2.62
C ASN A 204 4.35 -0.97 -2.41
N CYS A 205 4.25 -1.80 -3.44
CA CYS A 205 4.71 -3.18 -3.43
C CYS A 205 6.23 -3.31 -3.47
N GLU A 206 6.94 -2.28 -3.93
CA GLU A 206 8.39 -2.21 -3.93
C GLU A 206 8.97 -1.84 -2.56
N ASN A 207 8.11 -1.55 -1.56
CA ASN A 207 8.49 -1.09 -0.21
C ASN A 207 9.39 0.17 -0.23
N THR A 208 9.19 1.06 -1.21
CA THR A 208 9.99 2.28 -1.36
C THR A 208 9.26 3.54 -0.90
N ALA A 209 7.98 3.45 -0.58
CA ALA A 209 7.18 4.57 -0.10
C ALA A 209 6.43 4.17 1.17
N LEU A 210 6.66 4.92 2.25
CA LEU A 210 6.04 4.72 3.56
C LEU A 210 5.24 5.95 3.93
N ARG A 211 4.00 5.77 4.39
CA ARG A 211 3.24 6.83 5.05
C ARG A 211 3.31 6.63 6.55
N VAL A 212 3.75 7.66 7.26
CA VAL A 212 4.03 7.65 8.69
C VAL A 212 3.06 8.60 9.39
N TYR A 213 2.39 8.10 10.42
CA TYR A 213 1.50 8.87 11.28
C TYR A 213 2.21 9.15 12.59
N LEU A 214 2.28 10.42 12.98
CA LEU A 214 2.91 10.88 14.21
C LEU A 214 1.89 11.00 15.35
N SER A 215 2.36 10.93 16.59
CA SER A 215 1.52 11.10 17.78
C SER A 215 0.89 12.49 17.89
N GLU A 216 1.50 13.49 17.24
CA GLU A 216 1.09 14.90 17.27
C GLU A 216 1.63 15.66 16.05
N PHE A 217 1.29 16.94 15.95
CA PHE A 217 1.73 17.83 14.87
C PHE A 217 3.17 18.30 15.08
N VAL A 218 3.99 18.19 14.04
CA VAL A 218 5.36 18.72 14.00
C VAL A 218 5.50 19.84 13.00
N ASP A 219 6.41 20.80 13.26
CA ASP A 219 6.70 21.91 12.37
C ASP A 219 7.35 21.38 11.08
N ASP A 220 6.67 21.57 9.95
CA ASP A 220 7.08 21.14 8.62
C ASP A 220 8.45 21.71 8.22
N ALA A 221 8.81 22.88 8.76
CA ALA A 221 10.09 23.52 8.51
C ALA A 221 11.28 22.79 9.17
N THR A 222 11.01 21.93 10.16
CA THR A 222 12.06 21.17 10.87
C THR A 222 12.34 19.81 10.26
N ILE A 223 11.50 19.35 9.32
CA ILE A 223 11.60 18.01 8.75
C ILE A 223 12.75 17.92 7.75
N SER A 224 13.69 17.01 7.99
CA SER A 224 14.73 16.59 7.05
C SER A 224 14.66 15.07 6.78
N THR A 225 15.21 14.62 5.66
CA THR A 225 15.39 13.19 5.39
C THR A 225 16.33 12.52 6.38
N GLU A 226 17.25 13.29 6.95
CA GLU A 226 18.26 12.80 7.90
C GLU A 226 17.68 12.59 9.31
N ASP A 227 16.45 13.07 9.59
CA ASP A 227 15.77 12.84 10.86
C ASP A 227 15.11 11.46 10.95
N PHE A 228 15.26 10.62 9.91
CA PHE A 228 14.68 9.28 9.85
C PHE A 228 15.70 8.27 9.36
N GLU A 229 15.74 7.11 9.99
CA GLU A 229 16.49 5.95 9.51
C GLU A 229 15.64 4.69 9.58
N LEU A 230 15.75 3.82 8.57
CA LEU A 230 15.06 2.53 8.54
C LEU A 230 16.07 1.40 8.72
N VAL A 231 16.03 0.74 9.87
CA VAL A 231 16.97 -0.32 10.24
C VAL A 231 16.37 -1.69 9.94
N GLY A 232 17.00 -2.44 9.02
CA GLY A 232 16.57 -3.77 8.64
C GLY A 232 17.02 -4.89 9.59
N PRO A 233 16.53 -6.12 9.38
CA PRO A 233 16.74 -7.25 10.30
C PRO A 233 18.19 -7.71 10.43
N THR A 234 19.07 -7.30 9.52
CA THR A 234 20.51 -7.58 9.54
C THR A 234 21.33 -6.46 10.19
N GLY A 235 20.68 -5.38 10.63
CA GLY A 235 21.31 -4.13 11.08
C GLY A 235 21.76 -3.22 9.93
N MET A 236 21.33 -3.50 8.69
CA MET A 236 21.52 -2.59 7.56
C MET A 236 20.62 -1.36 7.75
N VAL A 237 21.20 -0.17 7.58
CA VAL A 237 20.47 1.10 7.64
C VAL A 237 20.12 1.51 6.22
N HIS A 238 18.86 1.86 6.00
CA HIS A 238 18.35 2.45 4.77
C HIS A 238 18.00 3.92 5.03
N GLU A 239 18.52 4.79 4.17
CA GLU A 239 18.27 6.23 4.19
C GLU A 239 17.04 6.59 3.36
N PHE A 240 16.57 7.83 3.52
CA PHE A 240 15.48 8.40 2.73
C PHE A 240 16.01 9.46 1.75
N PHE A 241 15.44 9.54 0.54
CA PHE A 241 15.78 10.60 -0.41
C PHE A 241 14.75 11.72 -0.45
N SER A 242 13.57 11.49 0.14
CA SER A 242 12.47 12.44 0.22
C SER A 242 11.68 12.17 1.50
N VAL A 243 11.32 13.23 2.20
CA VAL A 243 10.35 13.24 3.30
C VAL A 243 9.46 14.46 3.08
N THR A 244 8.15 14.24 3.03
CA THR A 244 7.18 15.30 2.75
C THR A 244 6.00 15.22 3.69
N GLY A 245 5.61 16.35 4.27
CA GLY A 245 4.37 16.46 5.02
C GLY A 245 3.13 16.37 4.12
N VAL A 246 2.10 15.70 4.63
CA VAL A 246 0.82 15.49 3.94
C VAL A 246 -0.28 16.19 4.72
N ASN A 247 -1.10 16.97 4.00
CA ASN A 247 -2.17 17.79 4.57
C ASN A 247 -1.66 18.82 5.60
N THR A 248 -0.57 19.53 5.27
CA THR A 248 -0.02 20.60 6.11
C THR A 248 -1.09 21.60 6.52
N VAL A 249 -1.24 21.78 7.84
CA VAL A 249 -2.12 22.80 8.43
C VAL A 249 -1.21 23.81 9.12
N ASN A 250 -1.21 25.04 8.64
CA ASN A 250 -0.54 26.19 9.28
C ASN A 250 0.98 26.00 9.47
N GLY A 251 1.61 25.27 8.55
CA GLY A 251 3.04 24.94 8.63
C GLY A 251 3.35 23.71 9.50
N PHE A 252 2.34 23.01 10.01
CA PHE A 252 2.49 21.81 10.80
C PHE A 252 1.92 20.58 10.10
N ASN A 253 2.51 19.41 10.38
CA ASN A 253 2.12 18.13 9.82
C ASN A 253 2.10 17.03 10.87
N GLN A 254 1.12 16.14 10.78
CA GLN A 254 1.06 14.91 11.59
C GLN A 254 1.23 13.64 10.73
N VAL A 255 1.18 13.78 9.41
CA VAL A 255 1.30 12.67 8.47
C VAL A 255 2.44 12.98 7.51
N LEU A 256 3.40 12.07 7.41
CA LEU A 256 4.55 12.20 6.52
C LEU A 256 4.54 11.09 5.47
N GLU A 257 4.98 11.40 4.26
CA GLU A 257 5.33 10.42 3.23
C GLU A 257 6.85 10.42 3.06
N LEU A 258 7.45 9.25 3.26
CA LEU A 258 8.88 9.00 3.22
C LEU A 258 9.20 8.08 2.04
N ASP A 259 10.14 8.48 1.19
CA ASP A 259 10.62 7.65 0.09
C ASP A 259 12.02 7.09 0.39
N VAL A 260 12.12 5.76 0.45
CA VAL A 260 13.35 5.02 0.76
C VAL A 260 14.35 5.15 -0.40
N ALA A 261 15.60 5.50 -0.10
CA ALA A 261 16.65 5.73 -1.09
C ALA A 261 17.16 4.45 -1.75
N ASP A 262 17.30 3.38 -0.97
CA ASP A 262 17.83 2.11 -1.42
C ASP A 262 16.76 1.01 -1.42
N PRO A 263 16.75 0.11 -2.42
CA PRO A 263 15.78 -0.99 -2.48
C PRO A 263 15.82 -1.90 -1.25
N ILE A 264 14.64 -2.37 -0.84
CA ILE A 264 14.48 -3.38 0.21
C ILE A 264 14.61 -4.77 -0.42
N GLU A 265 15.69 -5.49 -0.11
CA GLU A 265 16.02 -6.79 -0.73
C GLU A 265 15.71 -8.01 0.16
N ILE A 266 15.41 -7.79 1.46
CA ILE A 266 15.22 -8.87 2.43
C ILE A 266 13.89 -8.66 3.16
N SER A 267 13.03 -9.67 3.17
CA SER A 267 11.80 -9.64 3.98
C SER A 267 12.12 -9.75 5.48
N GLY A 268 11.36 -9.05 6.32
CA GLY A 268 11.47 -9.15 7.78
C GLY A 268 10.94 -7.93 8.52
N LEU A 269 11.22 -7.89 9.81
CA LEU A 269 10.93 -6.73 10.67
C LEU A 269 11.98 -5.64 10.44
N TYR A 270 11.52 -4.47 10.04
CA TYR A 270 12.30 -3.24 9.96
C TYR A 270 11.86 -2.30 11.08
N GLU A 271 12.78 -1.49 11.60
CA GLU A 271 12.48 -0.46 12.59
C GLU A 271 12.71 0.91 11.98
N LEU A 272 11.68 1.76 11.96
CA LEU A 272 11.80 3.17 11.59
C LEU A 272 12.10 3.97 12.86
N HIS A 273 13.23 4.68 12.88
CA HIS A 273 13.66 5.51 14.01
C HIS A 273 13.54 6.99 13.65
N ILE A 274 13.16 7.81 14.62
CA ILE A 274 13.40 9.26 14.58
C ILE A 274 14.82 9.50 15.10
N THR A 275 15.62 10.24 14.34
CA THR A 275 17.01 10.58 14.67
C THR A 275 17.15 12.07 14.97
N ALA A 276 18.29 12.43 15.56
CA ALA A 276 18.66 13.83 15.79
C ALA A 276 19.80 14.30 14.86
N GLU A 277 20.04 13.61 13.73
CA GLU A 277 21.15 13.96 12.84
C GLU A 277 20.97 15.33 12.17
N ALA A 278 19.73 15.72 11.85
CA ALA A 278 19.38 17.06 11.36
C ALA A 278 18.59 17.89 12.39
N ALA A 279 18.89 17.67 13.68
CA ALA A 279 18.24 18.29 14.84
C ALA A 279 16.87 17.72 15.20
N SER A 280 16.42 16.65 14.52
CA SER A 280 15.12 16.01 14.69
C SER A 280 13.95 16.90 14.23
N ILE A 281 12.83 16.25 13.91
CA ILE A 281 11.53 16.91 13.86
C ILE A 281 11.20 17.52 15.22
N SER A 282 10.52 18.66 15.26
CA SER A 282 10.04 19.26 16.51
C SER A 282 8.57 19.66 16.43
N ASP A 283 7.88 19.62 17.55
CA ASP A 283 6.54 20.18 17.68
C ASP A 283 6.56 21.72 17.78
N ALA A 284 5.38 22.33 18.02
CA ALA A 284 5.24 23.77 18.20
C ALA A 284 5.95 24.32 19.46
N CYS A 285 6.21 23.47 20.46
CA CYS A 285 6.87 23.82 21.71
C CYS A 285 8.37 23.51 21.73
N GLY A 286 8.89 22.98 20.63
CA GLY A 286 10.30 22.65 20.48
C GLY A 286 10.69 21.34 21.16
N ASN A 287 9.72 20.49 21.54
CA ASN A 287 10.00 19.12 21.94
C ASN A 287 10.50 18.37 20.70
N LEU A 288 11.69 17.79 20.83
CA LEU A 288 12.32 17.07 19.73
C LEU A 288 11.76 15.66 19.65
N GLY A 289 11.48 15.20 18.43
CA GLY A 289 10.96 13.88 18.17
C GLY A 289 11.91 12.77 18.59
N GLU A 290 11.33 11.69 19.12
CA GLU A 290 12.11 10.55 19.60
C GLU A 290 11.35 9.22 19.38
N GLY A 291 12.11 8.12 19.37
CA GLY A 291 11.57 6.77 19.40
C GLY A 291 11.61 6.04 18.06
N PHE A 292 10.99 4.86 18.04
CA PHE A 292 10.97 3.98 16.88
C PHE A 292 9.73 3.10 16.88
N ILE A 293 9.39 2.57 15.70
CA ILE A 293 8.32 1.58 15.52
C ILE A 293 8.75 0.50 14.53
N GLY A 294 8.26 -0.73 14.76
CA GLY A 294 8.49 -1.86 13.86
C GLY A 294 7.46 -1.95 12.73
N VAL A 295 7.92 -2.26 11.52
CA VAL A 295 7.09 -2.55 10.35
C VAL A 295 7.59 -3.83 9.66
N ASP A 296 6.68 -4.77 9.41
CA ASP A 296 7.01 -5.99 8.66
C ASP A 296 6.97 -5.71 7.16
N LEU A 297 8.14 -5.74 6.51
CA LEU A 297 8.27 -5.57 5.06
C LEU A 297 8.43 -6.94 4.39
N THR A 298 7.66 -7.17 3.32
CA THR A 298 7.73 -8.40 2.53
C THR A 298 8.19 -8.05 1.12
N VAL A 299 9.31 -8.62 0.68
CA VAL A 299 9.79 -8.51 -0.69
C VAL A 299 9.07 -9.54 -1.56
N LEU A 300 8.30 -9.05 -2.53
CA LEU A 300 7.52 -9.88 -3.45
C LEU A 300 8.23 -10.03 -4.78
N GLU A 301 8.32 -11.26 -5.28
CA GLU A 301 8.84 -11.55 -6.62
C GLU A 301 7.68 -11.58 -7.63
N PRO A 302 7.72 -10.75 -8.69
CA PRO A 302 6.66 -10.73 -9.71
C PRO A 302 6.45 -12.11 -10.34
N PRO A 303 5.20 -12.51 -10.60
CA PRO A 303 4.92 -13.80 -11.21
C PRO A 303 5.43 -13.85 -12.66
N LEU A 304 5.85 -15.03 -13.08
CA LEU A 304 6.27 -15.30 -14.46
C LEU A 304 5.07 -15.72 -15.31
N GLY A 305 4.85 -15.03 -16.43
CA GLY A 305 3.84 -15.36 -17.44
C GLY A 305 4.43 -16.03 -18.69
N TRP A 306 3.57 -16.49 -19.61
CA TRP A 306 3.95 -17.07 -20.90
C TRP A 306 2.86 -16.89 -21.97
N ASP A 307 3.26 -16.93 -23.24
CA ASP A 307 2.34 -16.92 -24.38
C ASP A 307 1.60 -18.26 -24.53
N ALA A 308 0.47 -18.27 -25.23
CA ALA A 308 -0.34 -19.49 -25.39
C ALA A 308 0.44 -20.68 -25.99
N ILE A 309 0.39 -21.82 -25.31
CA ILE A 309 0.98 -23.09 -25.74
C ILE A 309 -0.13 -24.03 -26.23
N GLU A 310 0.05 -24.62 -27.41
CA GLU A 310 -0.87 -25.62 -27.95
C GLU A 310 -0.67 -26.98 -27.27
N VAL A 311 -1.77 -27.59 -26.82
CA VAL A 311 -1.80 -28.91 -26.16
C VAL A 311 -2.76 -29.81 -26.94
N LEU A 312 -2.20 -30.86 -27.55
CA LEU A 312 -2.95 -31.84 -28.32
C LEU A 312 -3.43 -32.96 -27.39
N VAL A 313 -4.73 -33.25 -27.44
CA VAL A 313 -5.37 -34.32 -26.65
C VAL A 313 -6.08 -35.31 -27.56
N CYS A 314 -6.07 -36.59 -27.18
CA CYS A 314 -6.88 -37.60 -27.85
C CYS A 314 -8.37 -37.36 -27.56
N PRO A 315 -9.29 -37.89 -28.41
CA PRO A 315 -10.70 -37.92 -28.09
C PRO A 315 -10.95 -38.57 -26.72
N ASP A 316 -11.85 -38.00 -25.93
CA ASP A 316 -12.23 -38.43 -24.57
C ASP A 316 -11.14 -38.32 -23.47
N ASP A 317 -9.96 -37.78 -23.78
CA ASP A 317 -8.92 -37.45 -22.79
C ASP A 317 -8.98 -35.97 -22.36
N ALA A 318 -8.45 -35.68 -21.16
CA ALA A 318 -8.30 -34.33 -20.63
C ALA A 318 -6.81 -34.00 -20.44
N ALA A 319 -6.42 -32.77 -20.79
CA ALA A 319 -5.10 -32.24 -20.50
C ALA A 319 -5.02 -31.77 -19.04
N ASN A 320 -3.95 -32.16 -18.35
CA ASN A 320 -3.62 -31.54 -17.06
C ASN A 320 -2.76 -30.29 -17.32
N LEU A 321 -3.36 -29.10 -17.24
CA LEU A 321 -2.68 -27.83 -17.42
C LEU A 321 -2.01 -27.44 -16.11
N SER A 322 -0.74 -27.05 -16.13
CA SER A 322 -0.04 -26.63 -14.91
C SER A 322 0.94 -25.51 -15.20
N VAL A 323 0.90 -24.48 -14.36
CA VAL A 323 1.85 -23.37 -14.39
C VAL A 323 3.29 -23.88 -14.27
N ASN A 324 3.54 -24.73 -13.27
CA ASN A 324 4.88 -25.23 -12.94
C ASN A 324 5.48 -26.17 -14.00
N MET A 325 4.68 -26.65 -14.97
CA MET A 325 5.22 -27.39 -16.12
C MET A 325 5.84 -26.46 -17.18
N VAL A 326 5.46 -25.18 -17.19
CA VAL A 326 5.93 -24.19 -18.18
C VAL A 326 6.95 -23.26 -17.55
N VAL A 327 6.60 -22.68 -16.40
CA VAL A 327 7.44 -21.74 -15.65
C VAL A 327 7.36 -22.07 -14.16
N GLN A 328 8.52 -22.19 -13.51
CA GLN A 328 8.58 -22.35 -12.06
C GLN A 328 8.48 -20.96 -11.42
N GLN A 329 7.41 -20.73 -10.64
CA GLN A 329 7.28 -19.52 -9.84
C GLN A 329 8.27 -19.53 -8.67
N SER A 330 8.56 -18.35 -8.12
CA SER A 330 9.44 -18.23 -6.96
C SER A 330 8.89 -18.97 -5.75
N GLU A 331 9.77 -19.50 -4.89
CA GLU A 331 9.38 -20.09 -3.60
C GLU A 331 9.34 -19.05 -2.47
N ASN A 332 9.82 -17.83 -2.72
CA ASN A 332 9.88 -16.75 -1.73
C ASN A 332 8.60 -15.90 -1.66
N THR A 333 7.65 -16.14 -2.57
CA THR A 333 6.42 -15.35 -2.70
C THR A 333 5.24 -16.30 -2.87
N ASP A 334 4.18 -16.04 -2.13
CA ASP A 334 2.93 -16.77 -2.31
C ASP A 334 2.16 -16.20 -3.51
N TYR A 335 1.57 -17.09 -4.30
CA TYR A 335 0.78 -16.74 -5.48
C TYR A 335 -0.62 -17.33 -5.40
N THR A 336 -1.57 -16.58 -5.94
CA THR A 336 -2.93 -17.02 -6.22
C THR A 336 -3.12 -17.21 -7.72
N TYR A 337 -4.04 -18.09 -8.10
CA TYR A 337 -4.31 -18.44 -9.49
C TYR A 337 -5.79 -18.27 -9.76
N ALA A 338 -6.13 -17.73 -10.94
CA ALA A 338 -7.50 -17.66 -11.41
C ALA A 338 -7.54 -18.08 -12.89
N TRP A 339 -8.13 -19.24 -13.16
CA TRP A 339 -8.25 -19.77 -14.50
C TRP A 339 -9.56 -19.35 -15.15
N ALA A 340 -9.53 -18.92 -16.40
CA ALA A 340 -10.70 -18.69 -17.25
C ALA A 340 -10.65 -19.60 -18.47
N TRP A 341 -11.83 -19.97 -18.99
CA TRP A 341 -11.97 -20.77 -20.20
C TRP A 341 -12.98 -20.08 -21.12
N ASP A 342 -12.56 -19.77 -22.34
CA ASP A 342 -13.30 -18.94 -23.31
C ASP A 342 -14.74 -19.41 -23.62
N MET A 343 -15.00 -20.71 -23.49
CA MET A 343 -16.32 -21.32 -23.71
C MET A 343 -17.15 -21.46 -22.43
N ALA A 344 -16.56 -21.25 -21.25
CA ALA A 344 -17.31 -21.17 -20.02
C ALA A 344 -17.95 -19.78 -19.91
N SER A 345 -19.28 -19.72 -19.75
CA SER A 345 -19.98 -18.47 -19.41
C SER A 345 -19.65 -17.94 -17.99
N ALA A 346 -18.58 -18.45 -17.36
CA ALA A 346 -18.14 -18.20 -15.99
C ALA A 346 -16.76 -17.53 -15.98
N SER A 347 -16.57 -16.57 -15.08
CA SER A 347 -15.37 -15.75 -15.00
C SER A 347 -14.14 -16.49 -14.42
N VAL A 348 -14.33 -17.60 -13.69
CA VAL A 348 -13.24 -18.42 -13.12
C VAL A 348 -13.65 -19.91 -13.09
N VAL A 349 -12.80 -20.80 -13.61
CA VAL A 349 -12.99 -22.26 -13.67
C VAL A 349 -12.02 -23.05 -12.77
N GLY A 350 -11.02 -22.39 -12.18
CA GLY A 350 -10.04 -23.01 -11.28
C GLY A 350 -9.24 -21.97 -10.49
N MET A 351 -8.73 -22.38 -9.31
CA MET A 351 -7.96 -21.50 -8.41
C MET A 351 -6.60 -22.05 -7.95
N GLY A 352 -6.21 -23.23 -8.47
CA GLY A 352 -4.94 -23.87 -8.13
C GLY A 352 -3.84 -23.59 -9.17
N PRO A 353 -2.59 -23.99 -8.88
CA PRO A 353 -1.47 -23.91 -9.83
C PRO A 353 -1.59 -24.89 -11.03
N GLY A 354 -2.65 -25.68 -11.06
CA GLY A 354 -3.02 -26.52 -12.20
C GLY A 354 -4.52 -26.68 -12.32
N LEU A 355 -4.95 -27.11 -13.51
CA LEU A 355 -6.34 -27.27 -13.93
C LEU A 355 -6.42 -28.46 -14.90
N GLU A 356 -7.33 -29.39 -14.67
CA GLU A 356 -7.72 -30.38 -15.67
C GLU A 356 -8.65 -29.71 -16.70
N SER A 357 -8.32 -29.83 -17.98
CA SER A 357 -9.09 -29.21 -19.07
C SER A 357 -10.51 -29.77 -19.11
N LEU A 358 -11.49 -28.91 -19.32
CA LEU A 358 -12.90 -29.25 -19.44
C LEU A 358 -13.35 -29.57 -20.88
N GLY A 359 -12.43 -29.43 -21.84
CA GLY A 359 -12.63 -29.63 -23.28
C GLY A 359 -11.73 -28.70 -24.10
N ASP A 360 -11.92 -28.71 -25.42
CA ASP A 360 -11.20 -27.83 -26.35
C ASP A 360 -11.48 -26.35 -26.08
N GLY A 361 -10.46 -25.52 -26.28
CA GLY A 361 -10.60 -24.07 -26.19
C GLY A 361 -9.38 -23.40 -25.57
N TYR A 362 -9.54 -22.09 -25.35
CA TYR A 362 -8.48 -21.24 -24.81
C TYR A 362 -8.62 -21.12 -23.29
N TYR A 363 -7.61 -21.60 -22.58
CA TYR A 363 -7.49 -21.50 -21.12
C TYR A 363 -6.48 -20.42 -20.78
N GLU A 364 -6.90 -19.41 -20.04
CA GLU A 364 -6.04 -18.36 -19.51
C GLU A 364 -5.95 -18.50 -18.00
N VAL A 365 -4.76 -18.30 -17.43
CA VAL A 365 -4.56 -18.19 -15.99
C VAL A 365 -3.98 -16.82 -15.67
N VAL A 366 -4.62 -16.12 -14.73
CA VAL A 366 -4.06 -14.94 -14.08
C VAL A 366 -3.37 -15.39 -12.80
N ILE A 367 -2.10 -15.06 -12.67
CA ILE A 367 -1.27 -15.35 -11.51
C ILE A 367 -1.03 -14.03 -10.80
N THR A 368 -1.36 -13.95 -9.51
CA THR A 368 -1.24 -12.73 -8.70
C THR A 368 -0.48 -13.04 -7.41
N THR A 369 0.42 -12.16 -6.98
CA THR A 369 1.09 -12.28 -5.68
C THR A 369 0.08 -12.21 -4.52
N LEU A 370 0.45 -12.72 -3.34
CA LEU A 370 -0.28 -12.55 -2.10
C LEU A 370 0.66 -11.90 -1.06
N PRO A 371 0.43 -10.64 -0.64
CA PRO A 371 -0.67 -9.75 -1.02
C PRO A 371 -0.66 -9.34 -2.51
N GLU A 372 -1.83 -8.92 -3.00
CA GLU A 372 -2.03 -8.55 -4.41
C GLU A 372 -1.20 -7.31 -4.76
N CYS A 373 -0.20 -7.49 -5.62
CA CYS A 373 0.77 -6.46 -5.96
C CYS A 373 1.17 -6.55 -7.44
N PHE A 374 1.66 -7.72 -7.84
CA PHE A 374 2.05 -8.00 -9.21
C PHE A 374 1.14 -9.07 -9.82
N SER A 375 0.91 -8.99 -11.12
CA SER A 375 0.17 -10.00 -11.87
C SER A 375 0.84 -10.32 -13.21
N ALA A 376 0.67 -11.57 -13.64
CA ALA A 376 1.08 -12.04 -14.95
C ALA A 376 0.03 -13.01 -15.48
N THR A 377 0.04 -13.24 -16.79
CA THR A 377 -0.87 -14.18 -17.44
C THR A 377 -0.10 -15.31 -18.12
N GLY A 378 -0.74 -16.46 -18.19
CA GLY A 378 -0.30 -17.62 -18.95
C GLY A 378 -1.46 -18.25 -19.68
N ALA A 379 -1.20 -18.95 -20.77
CA ALA A 379 -2.29 -19.55 -21.55
C ALA A 379 -1.95 -20.91 -22.17
N PHE A 380 -3.01 -21.68 -22.39
CA PHE A 380 -2.99 -22.95 -23.12
C PHE A 380 -4.12 -22.98 -24.15
N GLN A 381 -3.84 -23.50 -25.33
CA GLN A 381 -4.82 -23.81 -26.36
C GLN A 381 -4.98 -25.33 -26.42
N VAL A 382 -6.09 -25.84 -25.89
CA VAL A 382 -6.39 -27.29 -25.94
C VAL A 382 -7.12 -27.59 -27.24
N VAL A 383 -6.60 -28.56 -27.99
CA VAL A 383 -7.14 -29.01 -29.27
C VAL A 383 -7.21 -30.52 -29.28
N THR A 384 -8.39 -31.07 -29.57
CA THR A 384 -8.54 -32.51 -29.80
C THR A 384 -8.04 -32.86 -31.20
N GLU A 385 -7.11 -33.82 -31.29
CA GLU A 385 -6.62 -34.38 -32.56
C GLU A 385 -6.73 -35.91 -32.55
N GLU A 386 -6.98 -36.52 -33.71
CA GLU A 386 -7.04 -37.98 -33.82
C GLU A 386 -5.66 -38.60 -33.58
N CYS A 387 -5.51 -39.31 -32.46
CA CYS A 387 -4.29 -40.00 -32.09
C CYS A 387 -4.00 -41.16 -33.04
N SER A 388 -3.27 -40.85 -34.12
CA SER A 388 -2.85 -41.83 -35.13
C SER A 388 -1.68 -42.69 -34.63
N LEU A 389 -1.68 -43.98 -34.99
CA LEU A 389 -0.58 -44.91 -34.70
C LEU A 389 0.29 -45.11 -35.92
N THR A 390 1.60 -44.90 -35.79
CA THR A 390 2.54 -45.19 -36.89
C THR A 390 3.29 -46.49 -36.62
N ILE A 391 3.05 -47.51 -37.46
CA ILE A 391 3.75 -48.81 -37.35
C ILE A 391 4.94 -48.84 -38.31
N PRO A 392 6.18 -49.03 -37.82
CA PRO A 392 7.36 -49.08 -38.66
C PRO A 392 7.34 -50.32 -39.55
N ASN A 393 7.76 -50.17 -40.81
CA ASN A 393 7.90 -51.26 -41.76
C ASN A 393 9.35 -51.74 -41.93
N VAL A 394 10.32 -50.97 -41.43
CA VAL A 394 11.75 -51.26 -41.47
C VAL A 394 12.38 -50.84 -40.15
N ILE A 395 13.24 -51.69 -39.61
CA ILE A 395 14.16 -51.34 -38.52
C ILE A 395 15.59 -51.64 -38.94
N THR A 396 16.53 -50.82 -38.48
CA THR A 396 17.96 -50.89 -38.80
C THR A 396 18.85 -51.02 -37.55
N PRO A 397 18.58 -51.96 -36.62
CA PRO A 397 19.35 -52.09 -35.39
C PRO A 397 20.82 -52.30 -35.68
N LEU A 398 21.69 -51.57 -34.99
CA LEU A 398 23.15 -51.70 -35.06
C LEU A 398 23.78 -51.28 -36.41
N ASN A 399 23.08 -50.50 -37.25
CA ASN A 399 23.63 -49.93 -38.49
C ASN A 399 24.60 -48.73 -38.24
N GLY A 400 24.61 -48.19 -37.02
CA GLY A 400 25.52 -47.12 -36.58
C GLY A 400 24.99 -45.68 -36.65
N ASP A 401 23.73 -45.44 -37.04
CA ASP A 401 23.15 -44.08 -37.11
C ASP A 401 22.15 -43.71 -36.00
N ALA A 402 21.85 -44.67 -35.11
CA ALA A 402 20.89 -44.55 -34.00
C ALA A 402 19.43 -44.29 -34.42
N LEU A 403 19.12 -44.38 -35.72
CA LEU A 403 17.77 -44.18 -36.26
C LEU A 403 17.13 -45.53 -36.59
N ASN A 404 15.83 -45.67 -36.28
CA ASN A 404 15.04 -46.88 -36.53
C ASN A 404 15.64 -48.17 -35.92
N ASN A 405 16.38 -48.07 -34.81
CA ASN A 405 17.02 -49.25 -34.20
C ASN A 405 15.99 -50.25 -33.65
N SER A 406 14.89 -49.77 -33.08
CA SER A 406 13.85 -50.61 -32.49
C SER A 406 12.60 -50.65 -33.35
N PHE A 407 11.86 -51.77 -33.25
CA PHE A 407 10.46 -51.79 -33.64
C PHE A 407 9.68 -51.06 -32.55
N PHE A 408 9.32 -49.81 -32.80
CA PHE A 408 8.57 -48.93 -31.90
C PHE A 408 7.34 -48.41 -32.64
N VAL A 409 6.15 -48.50 -32.02
CA VAL A 409 4.90 -48.00 -32.62
C VAL A 409 4.61 -46.64 -32.03
N ASP A 410 4.74 -45.61 -32.87
CA ASP A 410 4.51 -44.23 -32.46
C ASP A 410 3.03 -44.01 -32.12
N GLY A 411 2.75 -43.28 -31.04
CA GLY A 411 1.41 -43.05 -30.48
C GLY A 411 0.80 -44.22 -29.68
N LEU A 412 1.48 -45.37 -29.57
CA LEU A 412 0.94 -46.53 -28.85
C LEU A 412 0.93 -46.35 -27.32
N ASP A 413 1.71 -45.40 -26.81
CA ASP A 413 1.75 -44.99 -25.42
C ASP A 413 0.41 -44.44 -24.91
N ALA A 414 -0.42 -43.86 -25.80
CA ALA A 414 -1.81 -43.49 -25.52
C ALA A 414 -2.73 -44.70 -25.24
N TYR A 415 -2.28 -45.94 -25.51
CA TYR A 415 -3.08 -47.17 -25.38
C TYR A 415 -2.42 -48.17 -24.40
N PRO A 416 -2.38 -47.88 -23.09
CA PRO A 416 -1.72 -48.74 -22.10
C PRO A 416 -2.35 -50.15 -22.01
N GLY A 417 -1.51 -51.16 -21.77
CA GLY A 417 -1.90 -52.57 -21.76
C GLY A 417 -2.11 -53.18 -23.15
N SER A 418 -1.78 -52.45 -24.22
CA SER A 418 -1.66 -52.99 -25.58
C SER A 418 -0.51 -53.99 -25.64
N SER A 419 -0.74 -55.16 -26.23
CA SER A 419 0.24 -56.26 -26.25
C SER A 419 0.80 -56.49 -27.65
N ILE A 420 2.04 -56.97 -27.72
CA ILE A 420 2.67 -57.35 -29.00
C ILE A 420 3.29 -58.73 -28.90
N ARG A 421 3.30 -59.45 -30.01
CA ARG A 421 4.17 -60.62 -30.26
C ARG A 421 4.86 -60.46 -31.60
N ILE A 422 6.18 -60.66 -31.63
CA ILE A 422 7.00 -60.61 -32.84
C ILE A 422 7.53 -62.01 -33.13
N TYR A 423 7.37 -62.44 -34.38
CA TYR A 423 7.68 -63.77 -34.87
C TYR A 423 8.71 -63.72 -35.99
N ASN A 424 9.58 -64.72 -36.04
CA ASN A 424 10.40 -64.99 -37.21
C ASN A 424 9.60 -65.68 -38.33
N ARG A 425 10.23 -65.88 -39.50
CA ARG A 425 9.61 -66.52 -40.68
C ARG A 425 9.06 -67.95 -40.48
N TRP A 426 9.48 -68.62 -39.40
CA TRP A 426 9.04 -69.97 -39.07
C TRP A 426 7.94 -69.99 -38.00
N GLY A 427 7.42 -68.82 -37.60
CA GLY A 427 6.38 -68.69 -36.58
C GLY A 427 6.87 -68.82 -35.14
N THR A 428 8.19 -68.76 -34.91
CA THR A 428 8.74 -68.75 -33.54
C THR A 428 8.68 -67.33 -32.98
N VAL A 429 8.11 -67.16 -31.78
CA VAL A 429 8.10 -65.88 -31.05
C VAL A 429 9.53 -65.53 -30.63
N LEU A 430 9.98 -64.35 -31.01
CA LEU A 430 11.26 -63.78 -30.59
C LEU A 430 11.08 -62.74 -29.48
N TYR A 431 9.98 -61.99 -29.52
CA TYR A 431 9.68 -60.97 -28.52
C TYR A 431 8.19 -60.93 -28.21
N SER A 432 7.86 -60.61 -26.96
CA SER A 432 6.49 -60.35 -26.55
C SER A 432 6.43 -59.36 -25.40
N SER A 433 5.47 -58.44 -25.43
CA SER A 433 5.12 -57.56 -24.31
C SER A 433 3.61 -57.57 -24.11
N ASN A 434 3.16 -57.51 -22.86
CA ASN A 434 1.75 -57.34 -22.52
C ASN A 434 1.35 -55.86 -22.35
N ASP A 435 2.33 -54.96 -22.40
CA ASP A 435 2.15 -53.51 -22.30
C ASP A 435 3.24 -52.82 -23.11
N PHE A 436 3.11 -52.89 -24.43
CA PHE A 436 4.14 -52.49 -25.39
C PHE A 436 4.26 -50.97 -25.54
N GLY A 437 3.15 -50.24 -25.39
CA GLY A 437 3.13 -48.78 -25.44
C GLY A 437 3.99 -48.13 -24.36
N ALA A 438 4.18 -48.79 -23.21
CA ALA A 438 5.05 -48.35 -22.13
C ALA A 438 6.53 -48.75 -22.30
N THR A 439 6.94 -49.28 -23.46
CA THR A 439 8.31 -49.76 -23.73
C THR A 439 9.02 -48.92 -24.80
N ALA A 440 10.35 -48.98 -24.82
CA ALA A 440 11.16 -48.39 -25.89
C ALA A 440 11.13 -49.18 -27.22
N GLY A 441 10.21 -50.14 -27.36
CA GLY A 441 10.15 -51.04 -28.51
C GLY A 441 11.07 -52.26 -28.41
N TRP A 442 11.14 -53.04 -29.48
CA TRP A 442 12.03 -54.20 -29.60
C TRP A 442 13.28 -53.85 -30.40
N ASP A 443 14.45 -53.80 -29.75
CA ASP A 443 15.78 -53.59 -30.35
C ASP A 443 16.61 -54.89 -30.27
N PRO A 444 16.50 -55.78 -31.27
CA PRO A 444 17.13 -57.10 -31.20
C PRO A 444 18.63 -57.07 -31.47
N SER A 445 19.37 -57.87 -30.71
CA SER A 445 20.79 -58.14 -30.96
C SER A 445 21.04 -59.01 -32.21
N ASN A 446 22.31 -59.16 -32.62
CA ASN A 446 22.72 -60.05 -33.71
C ASN A 446 22.40 -61.53 -33.47
N GLU A 447 22.37 -61.96 -32.21
CA GLU A 447 22.06 -63.35 -31.85
C GLU A 447 20.55 -63.61 -31.78
N GLU A 448 19.78 -62.58 -31.45
CA GLU A 448 18.33 -62.65 -31.25
C GLU A 448 17.54 -62.62 -32.56
N ALA A 449 17.98 -61.81 -33.52
CA ALA A 449 17.34 -61.68 -34.82
C ALA A 449 18.39 -61.44 -35.92
N ALA A 450 18.29 -62.18 -37.03
CA ALA A 450 19.10 -61.97 -38.24
C ALA A 450 18.38 -61.03 -39.23
N GLU A 451 19.07 -60.55 -40.26
CA GLU A 451 18.42 -59.80 -41.33
C GLU A 451 17.31 -60.60 -42.01
N GLY A 452 16.19 -59.94 -42.27
CA GLY A 452 15.05 -60.55 -42.95
C GLY A 452 13.70 -60.00 -42.52
N THR A 453 12.66 -60.70 -42.94
CA THR A 453 11.27 -60.31 -42.66
C THR A 453 10.77 -60.96 -41.37
N TYR A 454 10.18 -60.12 -40.52
CA TYR A 454 9.54 -60.48 -39.26
C TYR A 454 8.06 -60.14 -39.32
N TYR A 455 7.27 -60.84 -38.52
CA TYR A 455 5.83 -60.66 -38.44
C TYR A 455 5.44 -60.23 -37.04
N TYR A 456 4.46 -59.35 -36.92
CA TYR A 456 3.93 -58.94 -35.63
C TYR A 456 2.44 -59.22 -35.52
N GLU A 457 2.00 -59.45 -34.29
CA GLU A 457 0.61 -59.39 -33.85
C GLU A 457 0.55 -58.35 -32.74
N LEU A 458 -0.05 -57.19 -33.02
CA LEU A 458 -0.23 -56.08 -32.10
C LEU A 458 -1.70 -56.01 -31.71
N SER A 459 -2.01 -56.21 -30.44
CA SER A 459 -3.36 -56.06 -29.89
C SER A 459 -3.44 -54.76 -29.12
N ILE A 460 -4.10 -53.78 -29.72
CA ILE A 460 -4.25 -52.42 -29.21
C ILE A 460 -5.49 -52.40 -28.33
N ARG A 461 -5.33 -52.10 -27.04
CA ARG A 461 -6.47 -51.87 -26.15
C ARG A 461 -7.01 -50.47 -26.41
N ARG A 462 -8.20 -50.37 -26.98
CA ARG A 462 -8.82 -49.09 -27.36
C ARG A 462 -10.25 -48.96 -26.83
N GLY A 463 -10.73 -47.72 -26.77
CA GLY A 463 -12.09 -47.34 -26.40
C GLY A 463 -13.12 -47.57 -27.51
N GLN A 464 -14.10 -46.68 -27.63
CA GLN A 464 -15.12 -46.73 -28.69
C GLN A 464 -14.85 -45.71 -29.82
N ASP A 465 -13.59 -45.30 -29.94
CA ASP A 465 -13.17 -44.27 -30.88
C ASP A 465 -12.59 -44.88 -32.15
N GLU A 466 -12.67 -44.10 -33.23
CA GLU A 466 -11.99 -44.43 -34.48
C GLU A 466 -10.48 -44.30 -34.29
N LEU A 467 -9.74 -45.30 -34.76
CA LEU A 467 -8.29 -45.31 -34.68
C LEU A 467 -7.70 -45.17 -36.08
N SER A 468 -6.93 -44.12 -36.33
CA SER A 468 -6.10 -44.03 -37.52
C SER A 468 -4.81 -44.82 -37.31
N VAL A 469 -4.50 -45.74 -38.24
CA VAL A 469 -3.20 -46.41 -38.28
C VAL A 469 -2.50 -46.09 -39.59
N ILE A 470 -1.37 -45.42 -39.47
CA ILE A 470 -0.48 -45.07 -40.55
C ILE A 470 0.53 -46.20 -40.73
N THR A 471 0.50 -46.79 -41.93
CA THR A 471 1.53 -47.68 -42.41
C THR A 471 2.19 -47.05 -43.63
N MET A 472 3.35 -47.56 -44.05
CA MET A 472 4.02 -47.09 -45.27
C MET A 472 3.22 -47.29 -46.57
N GLN A 473 2.09 -48.00 -46.54
CA GLN A 473 1.27 -48.30 -47.71
C GLN A 473 0.04 -47.40 -47.80
N SER A 474 -0.53 -47.02 -46.65
CA SER A 474 -1.66 -46.11 -46.51
C SER A 474 -1.95 -45.84 -45.03
N GLU A 475 -2.65 -44.74 -44.79
CA GLU A 475 -3.43 -44.53 -43.58
C GLU A 475 -4.73 -45.35 -43.66
N THR A 476 -5.07 -46.05 -42.58
CA THR A 476 -6.29 -46.86 -42.48
C THR A 476 -7.05 -46.48 -41.23
N LEU A 477 -8.31 -46.08 -41.39
CA LEU A 477 -9.22 -45.79 -40.29
C LEU A 477 -9.91 -47.08 -39.83
N TYR A 478 -9.84 -47.34 -38.52
CA TYR A 478 -10.50 -48.46 -37.89
C TYR A 478 -11.65 -47.95 -37.01
N PRO A 479 -12.91 -48.01 -37.48
CA PRO A 479 -14.06 -47.59 -36.68
C PRO A 479 -14.29 -48.53 -35.48
N PRO A 480 -15.08 -48.11 -34.48
CA PRO A 480 -15.45 -48.96 -33.36
C PRO A 480 -16.28 -50.17 -33.80
N ASP A 481 -15.94 -51.34 -33.28
CA ASP A 481 -16.57 -52.63 -33.61
C ASP A 481 -17.14 -53.34 -32.37
N GLY A 482 -17.18 -52.66 -31.22
CA GLY A 482 -17.64 -53.20 -29.94
C GLY A 482 -16.66 -54.15 -29.25
N ASN A 483 -15.47 -54.38 -29.82
CA ASN A 483 -14.41 -55.15 -29.17
C ASN A 483 -13.50 -54.23 -28.35
N ALA A 484 -13.09 -54.69 -27.17
CA ALA A 484 -12.19 -53.95 -26.28
C ALA A 484 -10.72 -53.91 -26.77
N ALA A 485 -10.43 -54.54 -27.90
CA ALA A 485 -9.11 -54.51 -28.52
C ALA A 485 -9.18 -54.67 -30.04
N LEU A 486 -8.32 -53.95 -30.74
CA LEU A 486 -8.05 -54.12 -32.17
C LEU A 486 -6.78 -54.94 -32.35
N THR A 487 -6.85 -56.05 -33.07
CA THR A 487 -5.66 -56.85 -33.41
C THR A 487 -5.19 -56.54 -34.82
N LEU A 488 -3.99 -56.01 -34.93
CA LEU A 488 -3.30 -55.75 -36.18
C LEU A 488 -2.19 -56.78 -36.38
N THR A 489 -2.12 -57.30 -37.59
CA THR A 489 -1.02 -58.18 -38.00
C THR A 489 -0.34 -57.61 -39.22
N GLY A 490 0.98 -57.65 -39.23
CA GLY A 490 1.76 -57.18 -40.37
C GLY A 490 3.15 -57.76 -40.40
N SER A 491 3.97 -57.23 -41.29
CA SER A 491 5.38 -57.60 -41.40
C SER A 491 6.26 -56.37 -41.51
N PHE A 492 7.47 -56.46 -40.97
CA PHE A 492 8.51 -55.46 -41.14
C PHE A 492 9.83 -56.12 -41.54
N THR A 493 10.75 -55.33 -42.06
CA THR A 493 12.08 -55.79 -42.47
C THR A 493 13.12 -55.32 -41.46
N LEU A 494 13.96 -56.24 -40.99
CA LEU A 494 15.17 -55.90 -40.26
C LEU A 494 16.34 -55.90 -41.24
N LEU A 495 17.04 -54.77 -41.33
CA LEU A 495 18.27 -54.57 -42.10
C LEU A 495 19.42 -54.18 -41.13
N ARG A 496 20.68 -54.41 -41.46
CA ARG A 496 21.81 -53.93 -40.65
C ARG A 496 22.96 -53.37 -41.49
#